data_AF-A0A934N5X6-F1
#
_entry.id   AF-A0A934N5X6-F1
#
_cell.length_a   1.000
_cell.length_b   1.000
_cell.length_c   1.000
_cell.angle_alpha   90.00
_cell.angle_beta   90.00
_cell.angle_gamma   90.00
#
_symmetry.space_group_name_H-M   'P 1'
#
loop_
_entity.id
_entity.type
_entity.pdbx_description
1 polymer ?
#
loop_
_entity_poly.entity_id
_entity_poly.type
_entity_poly.pdbx_seq_one_letter_code
_entity_poly.pdbx_strand_id
1 'polypeptide(L)'
;MNSTVEQAATPEPAGHRSELLAVGNRWYNLLATSVLCLGGLTFGPVIFQEHDLSDKVDDGGFLVIAVLALGWYLWSGNRFKRSPVFILLGALALVVQFLGLVLERDDPKAFGDNIGGLFFFALVMGLIAFQYRRTTVHGSSLAGCPT
;
A
#
# COMPACT_ATOMS: atom_id res chain seq x y z
N MET A 1 30.65 33.78 33.19
CA MET A 1 31.17 33.30 31.90
C MET A 1 30.52 31.95 31.61
N ASN A 2 29.43 31.94 30.83
CA ASN A 2 28.78 30.72 30.36
C ASN A 2 29.20 30.50 28.91
N SER A 3 30.13 29.58 28.69
CA SER A 3 30.47 29.09 27.35
C SER A 3 29.45 28.04 26.94
N THR A 4 28.35 28.47 26.32
CA THR A 4 27.52 27.60 25.49
C THR A 4 28.37 27.16 24.31
N VAL A 5 28.93 25.96 24.42
CA VAL A 5 29.54 25.25 23.29
C VAL A 5 28.40 24.96 22.33
N GLU A 6 28.30 25.78 21.30
CA GLU A 6 27.49 25.53 20.12
C GLU A 6 28.11 24.30 19.43
N GLN A 7 27.62 23.11 19.80
CA GLN A 7 27.93 21.88 19.10
C GLN A 7 27.31 22.01 17.70
N ALA A 8 28.10 22.54 16.76
CA ALA A 8 27.79 22.50 15.36
C ALA A 8 27.57 21.03 14.97
N ALA A 9 26.32 20.67 14.67
CA ALA A 9 25.97 19.33 14.24
C ALA A 9 26.76 19.01 12.96
N THR A 10 27.71 18.08 13.06
CA THR A 10 28.48 17.62 11.91
C THR A 10 27.52 17.07 10.86
N PRO A 11 27.54 17.58 9.61
CA PRO A 11 26.62 17.12 8.57
C PRO A 11 26.84 15.63 8.31
N GLU A 12 25.77 14.85 8.34
CA GLU A 12 25.84 13.42 8.04
C GLU A 12 26.38 13.18 6.62
N PRO A 13 27.21 12.14 6.42
CA PRO A 13 27.71 11.79 5.10
C PRO A 13 26.53 11.41 4.18
N ALA A 14 26.49 12.00 2.97
CA ALA A 14 25.41 11.85 2.01
C ALA A 14 25.04 10.39 1.67
N GLY A 15 26.01 9.46 1.77
CA GLY A 15 25.79 8.03 1.57
C GLY A 15 24.84 7.40 2.61
N HIS A 16 24.99 7.77 3.89
CA HIS A 16 24.21 7.19 4.98
C HIS A 16 22.71 7.50 4.85
N ARG A 17 22.38 8.74 4.46
CA ARG A 17 20.99 9.15 4.19
C ARG A 17 20.35 8.32 3.07
N SER A 18 21.08 8.09 1.99
CA SER A 18 20.55 7.37 0.83
C SER A 18 20.19 5.91 1.17
N GLU A 19 21.00 5.28 2.01
CA GLU A 19 20.77 3.93 2.52
C GLU A 19 19.54 3.87 3.43
N LEU A 20 19.40 4.80 4.38
CA LEU A 20 18.24 4.87 5.28
C LEU A 20 16.92 5.04 4.50
N LEU A 21 16.91 5.89 3.47
CA LEU A 21 15.75 6.09 2.60
C LEU A 21 15.42 4.82 1.79
N ALA A 22 16.44 4.14 1.26
CA ALA A 22 16.26 2.89 0.53
C ALA A 22 15.68 1.77 1.42
N VAL A 23 16.15 1.67 2.67
CA VAL A 23 15.60 0.75 3.67
C VAL A 23 14.16 1.10 4.01
N GLY A 24 13.85 2.38 4.25
CA GLY A 24 12.49 2.84 4.51
C GLY A 24 11.51 2.53 3.38
N ASN A 25 11.91 2.80 2.13
CA ASN A 25 11.12 2.47 0.95
C ASN A 25 10.88 0.95 0.82
N ARG A 26 11.90 0.14 1.11
CA ARG A 26 11.77 -1.33 1.09
C ARG A 26 10.74 -1.82 2.10
N TRP A 27 10.78 -1.33 3.32
CA TRP A 27 9.80 -1.72 4.35
C TRP A 27 8.39 -1.28 4.00
N TYR A 28 8.23 -0.05 3.51
CA TYR A 28 6.93 0.43 3.01
C TYR A 28 6.39 -0.45 1.88
N ASN A 29 7.20 -0.71 0.86
CA ASN A 29 6.80 -1.50 -0.29
C ASN A 29 6.49 -2.96 0.09
N LEU A 30 7.28 -3.54 1.01
CA LEU A 30 7.04 -4.90 1.52
C LEU A 30 5.71 -4.94 2.26
N LEU A 31 5.47 -4.01 3.20
CA LEU A 31 4.23 -3.93 3.94
C LEU A 31 3.03 -3.79 3.01
N ALA A 32 3.10 -2.86 2.04
CA ALA A 32 2.01 -2.60 1.12
C ALA A 32 1.71 -3.81 0.21
N THR A 33 2.76 -4.49 -0.25
CA THR A 33 2.63 -5.74 -1.02
C THR A 33 2.01 -6.83 -0.17
N SER A 34 2.50 -7.05 1.05
CA SER A 34 2.00 -8.09 1.95
C SER A 34 0.52 -7.93 2.26
N VAL A 35 0.07 -6.72 2.61
CA VAL A 35 -1.36 -6.51 2.93
C VAL A 35 -2.26 -6.66 1.71
N LEU A 36 -1.82 -6.23 0.52
CA LEU A 36 -2.58 -6.44 -0.72
C LEU A 36 -2.62 -7.91 -1.11
N CYS A 37 -1.52 -8.65 -0.95
CA CYS A 37 -1.51 -10.09 -1.17
C CYS A 37 -2.41 -10.84 -0.18
N LEU A 38 -2.39 -10.46 1.10
CA LEU A 38 -3.30 -11.03 2.10
C LEU A 38 -4.76 -10.77 1.74
N GLY A 39 -5.11 -9.53 1.37
CA GLY A 39 -6.45 -9.21 0.88
C GLY A 39 -6.85 -10.05 -0.33
N GLY A 40 -5.98 -10.13 -1.34
CA GLY A 40 -6.23 -10.95 -2.53
C GLY A 40 -6.34 -12.44 -2.24
N LEU A 41 -5.65 -12.97 -1.23
CA LEU A 41 -5.80 -14.36 -0.80
C LEU A 41 -7.03 -14.60 0.08
N THR A 42 -7.50 -13.57 0.80
CA THR A 42 -8.73 -13.65 1.60
C THR A 42 -9.98 -13.62 0.72
N PHE A 43 -10.03 -12.72 -0.27
CA PHE A 43 -11.22 -12.51 -1.10
C PHE A 43 -11.12 -13.20 -2.47
N GLY A 44 -9.92 -13.38 -3.02
CA GLY A 44 -9.74 -13.94 -4.35
C GLY A 44 -10.21 -15.38 -4.55
N PRO A 45 -10.09 -16.32 -3.58
CA PRO A 45 -10.56 -17.69 -3.76
C PRO A 45 -12.07 -17.85 -4.01
N VAL A 46 -12.88 -16.81 -3.79
CA VAL A 46 -14.32 -16.81 -4.05
C VAL A 46 -14.63 -17.07 -5.53
N ILE A 47 -13.72 -16.69 -6.44
CA ILE A 47 -13.79 -16.99 -7.89
C ILE A 47 -13.98 -18.49 -8.20
N PHE A 48 -13.49 -19.38 -7.33
CA PHE A 48 -13.58 -20.83 -7.51
C PHE A 48 -14.89 -21.43 -6.96
N GLN A 49 -15.69 -20.62 -6.25
CA GLN A 49 -16.94 -21.03 -5.63
C GLN A 49 -18.15 -20.58 -6.46
N GLU A 50 -18.02 -19.48 -7.22
CA GLU A 50 -19.10 -18.94 -8.02
C GLU A 50 -19.31 -19.67 -9.35
N HIS A 51 -20.57 -19.68 -9.82
CA HIS A 51 -20.95 -20.30 -11.09
C HIS A 51 -21.01 -19.29 -12.24
N ASP A 52 -21.43 -18.05 -11.94
CA ASP A 52 -21.63 -17.01 -12.95
C ASP A 52 -20.31 -16.28 -13.30
N LEU A 53 -20.18 -15.96 -14.59
CA LEU A 53 -18.98 -15.33 -15.14
C LEU A 53 -18.80 -13.88 -14.65
N SER A 54 -19.89 -13.20 -14.34
CA SER A 54 -19.88 -11.83 -13.80
C SER A 54 -19.19 -11.81 -12.44
N ASP A 55 -19.62 -12.68 -11.54
CA ASP A 55 -19.16 -12.73 -10.15
C ASP A 55 -17.70 -13.17 -10.09
N LYS A 56 -17.29 -14.07 -10.99
CA LYS A 56 -15.89 -14.46 -11.17
C LYS A 56 -14.96 -13.31 -11.57
N VAL A 57 -15.45 -12.37 -12.37
CA VAL A 57 -14.61 -11.24 -12.81
C VAL A 57 -14.39 -10.27 -11.67
N ASP A 58 -15.39 -10.04 -10.82
CA ASP A 58 -15.28 -9.19 -9.65
C ASP A 58 -14.34 -9.81 -8.60
N ASP A 59 -14.59 -11.07 -8.23
CA ASP A 59 -13.76 -11.81 -7.27
C ASP A 59 -12.33 -12.04 -7.76
N GLY A 60 -12.18 -12.32 -9.05
CA GLY A 60 -10.88 -12.48 -9.71
C GLY A 60 -10.04 -11.20 -9.69
N GLY A 61 -10.68 -10.04 -9.62
CA GLY A 61 -10.03 -8.74 -9.56
C GLY A 61 -9.04 -8.64 -8.39
N PHE A 62 -9.40 -9.14 -7.21
CA PHE A 62 -8.52 -9.10 -6.04
C PHE A 62 -7.29 -9.98 -6.18
N LEU A 63 -7.44 -11.15 -6.80
CA LEU A 63 -6.34 -12.08 -7.04
C LEU A 63 -5.37 -11.49 -8.07
N VAL A 64 -5.88 -10.85 -9.12
CA VAL A 64 -5.08 -10.08 -10.09
C VAL A 64 -4.32 -8.94 -9.41
N ILE A 65 -4.98 -8.17 -8.54
CA ILE A 65 -4.34 -7.07 -7.78
C ILE A 65 -3.18 -7.59 -6.93
N ALA A 66 -3.35 -8.72 -6.24
CA ALA A 66 -2.29 -9.35 -5.46
C ALA A 66 -1.10 -9.78 -6.33
N VAL A 67 -1.35 -10.41 -7.48
CA VAL A 67 -0.31 -10.80 -8.44
C VAL A 67 0.45 -9.59 -8.97
N LEU A 68 -0.26 -8.51 -9.32
CA LEU A 68 0.35 -7.27 -9.80
C LEU A 68 1.20 -6.59 -8.71
N ALA A 69 0.72 -6.53 -7.47
CA ALA A 69 1.46 -5.99 -6.34
C ALA A 69 2.76 -6.79 -6.10
N LEU A 70 2.66 -8.12 -6.09
CA LEU A 70 3.80 -9.01 -5.91
C LEU A 70 4.81 -8.89 -7.05
N GLY A 71 4.33 -8.90 -8.30
CA GLY A 71 5.17 -8.73 -9.49
C GLY A 71 5.90 -7.39 -9.48
N TRP A 72 5.22 -6.32 -9.09
CA TRP A 72 5.83 -4.99 -8.94
C TRP A 72 6.94 -4.98 -7.88
N TYR A 73 6.71 -5.60 -6.73
CA TYR A 73 7.68 -5.67 -5.63
C TYR A 73 8.93 -6.49 -6.00
N LEU A 74 8.74 -7.62 -6.69
CA LEU A 74 9.82 -8.51 -7.11
C LEU A 74 10.63 -7.94 -8.28
N TRP A 75 10.06 -7.02 -9.06
CA TRP A 75 10.76 -6.38 -10.16
C TRP A 75 11.98 -5.60 -9.67
N SER A 76 13.13 -5.86 -10.31
CA SER A 76 14.44 -5.38 -9.86
C SER A 76 14.45 -3.85 -9.61
N GLY A 77 14.97 -3.47 -8.44
CA GLY A 77 15.12 -2.08 -8.03
C GLY A 77 13.84 -1.38 -7.54
N ASN A 78 12.64 -1.88 -7.86
CA ASN A 78 11.38 -1.23 -7.46
C ASN A 78 11.17 -1.26 -5.96
N ARG A 79 11.58 -2.35 -5.29
CA ARG A 79 11.50 -2.48 -3.83
C ARG A 79 12.22 -1.35 -3.08
N PHE A 80 13.26 -0.73 -3.64
CA PHE A 80 13.99 0.36 -2.97
C PHE A 80 13.51 1.75 -3.38
N LYS A 81 12.67 1.83 -4.42
CA LYS A 81 12.10 3.07 -4.93
C LYS A 81 10.77 3.33 -4.28
N ARG A 82 10.49 4.59 -4.01
CA ARG A 82 9.17 5.00 -3.59
C ARG A 82 8.20 4.89 -4.77
N SER A 83 7.09 4.17 -4.60
CA SER A 83 6.11 3.96 -5.65
C SER A 83 4.67 4.24 -5.18
N PRO A 84 3.87 4.98 -5.97
CA PRO A 84 2.44 5.13 -5.71
C PRO A 84 1.62 3.92 -6.18
N VAL A 85 2.23 2.93 -6.84
CA VAL A 85 1.52 1.77 -7.43
C VAL A 85 0.62 1.08 -6.41
N PHE A 86 1.07 0.89 -5.17
CA PHE A 86 0.24 0.23 -4.16
C PHE A 86 -0.98 1.04 -3.71
N ILE A 87 -0.91 2.38 -3.79
CA ILE A 87 -2.07 3.25 -3.57
C ILE A 87 -3.06 3.09 -4.72
N LEU A 88 -2.56 3.06 -5.96
CA LEU A 88 -3.41 2.85 -7.14
C LEU A 88 -4.09 1.47 -7.12
N LEU A 89 -3.34 0.42 -6.75
CA LEU A 89 -3.86 -0.94 -6.63
C LEU A 89 -4.90 -1.06 -5.51
N GLY A 90 -4.67 -0.45 -4.35
CA GLY A 90 -5.67 -0.45 -3.28
C GLY A 90 -6.89 0.42 -3.59
N ALA A 91 -6.73 1.53 -4.33
CA ALA A 91 -7.85 2.32 -4.84
C ALA A 91 -8.69 1.51 -5.83
N LEU A 92 -8.04 0.74 -6.71
CA LEU A 92 -8.72 -0.18 -7.61
C LEU A 92 -9.51 -1.25 -6.83
N ALA A 93 -8.92 -1.83 -5.79
CA ALA A 93 -9.62 -2.80 -4.94
C ALA A 93 -10.88 -2.21 -4.29
N LEU A 94 -10.85 -0.95 -3.87
CA LEU A 94 -12.04 -0.25 -3.35
C LEU A 94 -13.11 -0.02 -4.43
N VAL A 95 -12.71 0.27 -5.67
CA VAL A 95 -13.66 0.42 -6.78
C VAL A 95 -14.35 -0.91 -7.07
N VAL A 96 -13.61 -2.02 -7.09
CA VAL A 96 -14.15 -3.38 -7.27
C VAL A 96 -15.18 -3.68 -6.17
N GLN A 97 -14.83 -3.50 -4.90
CA GLN A 97 -15.77 -3.68 -3.78
C GLN A 97 -17.02 -2.79 -3.87
N PHE A 98 -16.86 -1.54 -4.29
CA PHE A 98 -17.99 -0.63 -4.46
C PHE A 98 -18.91 -1.05 -5.61
N LEU A 99 -18.36 -1.59 -6.70
CA LEU A 99 -19.13 -2.14 -7.80
C LEU A 99 -19.90 -3.39 -7.35
N GLY A 100 -19.27 -4.32 -6.62
CA GLY A 100 -19.94 -5.48 -6.02
C GLY A 100 -21.13 -5.07 -5.15
N LEU A 101 -20.98 -4.06 -4.28
CA LEU A 101 -22.10 -3.52 -3.49
C LEU A 101 -23.28 -3.03 -4.31
N VAL A 102 -23.02 -2.41 -5.47
CA VAL A 102 -24.07 -1.88 -6.35
C VAL A 102 -24.76 -2.99 -7.12
N LEU A 103 -24.00 -3.99 -7.58
CA LEU A 103 -24.49 -5.10 -8.39
C LEU A 103 -25.26 -6.14 -7.55
N GLU A 104 -24.80 -6.41 -6.34
CA GLU A 104 -25.32 -7.48 -5.48
C GLU A 104 -26.24 -6.98 -4.36
N ARG A 105 -26.82 -5.79 -4.51
CA ARG A 105 -27.68 -5.17 -3.49
C ARG A 105 -28.87 -6.04 -3.08
N ASP A 106 -29.30 -6.95 -3.96
CA ASP A 106 -30.47 -7.80 -3.79
C ASP A 106 -30.11 -9.15 -3.14
N ASP A 107 -28.82 -9.46 -2.96
CA ASP A 107 -28.31 -10.61 -2.19
C ASP A 107 -27.70 -10.14 -0.85
N PRO A 108 -28.39 -10.36 0.29
CA PRO A 108 -27.90 -9.94 1.61
C PRO A 108 -26.57 -10.57 2.03
N LYS A 109 -26.24 -11.76 1.51
CA LYS A 109 -25.00 -12.45 1.87
C LYS A 109 -23.82 -11.80 1.16
N ALA A 110 -23.91 -11.66 -0.15
CA ALA A 110 -22.87 -11.06 -0.98
C ALA A 110 -22.68 -9.57 -0.64
N PHE A 111 -23.76 -8.86 -0.32
CA PHE A 111 -23.71 -7.50 0.21
C PHE A 111 -22.90 -7.38 1.52
N GLY A 112 -23.04 -8.33 2.43
CA GLY A 112 -22.29 -8.37 3.69
C GLY A 112 -20.78 -8.58 3.48
N ASP A 113 -20.42 -9.49 2.58
CA ASP A 113 -19.04 -9.78 2.23
C ASP A 113 -18.38 -8.56 1.58
N ASN A 114 -19.09 -7.86 0.69
CA ASN A 114 -18.60 -6.64 0.05
C ASN A 114 -18.44 -5.46 1.02
N ILE A 115 -19.32 -5.33 2.04
CA ILE A 115 -19.13 -4.35 3.12
C ILE A 115 -17.85 -4.67 3.89
N GLY A 116 -17.64 -5.94 4.26
CA GLY A 116 -16.44 -6.38 4.97
C GLY A 116 -15.16 -6.09 4.17
N GLY A 117 -15.19 -6.39 2.87
CA GLY A 117 -14.12 -6.08 1.92
C GLY A 117 -13.85 -4.59 1.82
N LEU A 118 -14.89 -3.75 1.71
CA LEU A 118 -14.76 -2.30 1.67
C LEU A 118 -14.05 -1.75 2.91
N PHE A 119 -14.47 -2.17 4.11
CA PHE A 119 -13.82 -1.77 5.37
C PHE A 119 -12.36 -2.23 5.44
N PHE A 120 -12.09 -3.48 5.05
CA PHE A 120 -10.74 -4.03 5.02
C PHE A 120 -9.83 -3.23 4.09
N PHE A 121 -10.23 -3.04 2.83
CA PHE A 121 -9.43 -2.32 1.84
C PHE A 121 -9.33 -0.82 2.16
N ALA A 122 -10.34 -0.20 2.79
CA ALA A 122 -10.26 1.18 3.25
C ALA A 122 -9.21 1.35 4.35
N LEU A 123 -9.16 0.42 5.31
CA LEU A 123 -8.15 0.41 6.37
C LEU A 123 -6.74 0.20 5.80
N VAL A 124 -6.60 -0.78 4.90
CA VAL A 124 -5.33 -1.05 4.18
C VAL A 124 -4.88 0.19 3.42
N MET A 125 -5.78 0.83 2.67
CA MET A 125 -5.48 2.07 1.94
C MET A 125 -5.10 3.22 2.85
N GLY A 126 -5.80 3.41 3.97
CA GLY A 126 -5.44 4.39 4.98
C GLY A 126 -4.03 4.18 5.52
N LEU A 127 -3.67 2.93 5.81
CA LEU A 127 -2.35 2.55 6.31
C LEU A 127 -1.25 2.77 5.26
N ILE A 128 -1.46 2.35 4.01
CA ILE A 128 -0.52 2.58 2.90
C ILE A 128 -0.34 4.09 2.66
N ALA A 129 -1.44 4.85 2.58
CA ALA A 129 -1.38 6.30 2.36
C ALA A 129 -0.70 7.04 3.51
N PHE A 130 -0.97 6.65 4.76
CA PHE A 130 -0.32 7.20 5.95
C PHE A 130 1.20 6.97 5.90
N GLN A 131 1.63 5.74 5.63
CA GLN A 131 3.06 5.40 5.54
C GLN A 131 3.74 6.07 4.35
N TYR A 132 3.05 6.20 3.22
CA TYR A 132 3.52 6.97 2.06
C TYR A 132 3.71 8.44 2.42
N ARG A 133 2.80 9.06 3.18
CA ARG A 133 2.98 10.45 3.64
C ARG A 133 4.13 10.59 4.63
N ARG A 134 4.21 9.73 5.64
CA ARG A 134 5.27 9.76 6.67
C ARG A 134 6.67 9.70 6.07
N THR A 135 6.88 8.81 5.09
CA THR A 135 8.15 8.68 4.37
C THR A 135 8.49 9.91 3.51
N THR A 136 7.50 10.74 3.14
CA THR A 136 7.74 12.06 2.49
C THR A 136 8.32 13.06 3.46
N VAL A 137 7.64 13.24 4.59
CA VAL A 137 7.94 14.32 5.53
C VAL A 137 9.34 14.17 6.12
N HIS A 138 9.76 12.94 6.40
CA HIS A 138 11.12 12.70 6.92
C HIS A 138 12.21 12.95 5.87
N GLY A 139 11.92 12.75 4.57
CA GLY A 139 12.84 13.15 3.50
C GLY A 139 12.99 14.67 3.38
N SER A 140 11.90 15.41 3.59
CA SER A 140 11.86 16.88 3.49
C SER A 140 12.48 17.58 4.72
N SER A 141 12.17 17.14 5.94
CA SER A 141 12.75 17.73 7.17
C SER A 141 14.26 17.56 7.25
N LEU A 142 14.79 16.49 6.65
CA LEU A 142 16.22 16.29 6.50
C LEU A 142 16.83 17.21 5.40
N ALA A 143 16.07 17.68 4.43
CA ALA A 143 16.54 18.58 3.37
C ALA A 143 16.53 20.08 3.76
N GLY A 144 15.94 20.43 4.91
CA GLY A 144 15.66 21.80 5.31
C GLY A 144 16.55 22.37 6.42
N CYS A 145 17.81 21.94 6.54
CA CYS A 145 18.78 22.69 7.36
C CYS A 145 19.49 23.69 6.42
N PRO A 146 19.15 25.00 6.47
CA PRO A 146 19.89 25.99 5.69
C PRO A 146 21.35 26.02 6.14
N THR A 147 22.25 25.91 5.16
CA THR A 147 23.70 26.15 5.29
C THR A 147 24.01 27.60 5.60
#